data_AF-A0A0L8GC36-F1
#
_entry.id   AF-A0A0L8GC36-F1
#
_cell.length_a   1.000
_cell.length_b   1.000
_cell.length_c   1.000
_cell.angle_alpha   90.00
_cell.angle_beta   90.00
_cell.angle_gamma   90.00
#
_symmetry.space_group_name_H-M   'P 1'
#
loop_
_entity.id
_entity.type
_entity.pdbx_description
1 polymer ?
#
loop_
_entity_poly.entity_id
_entity_poly.type
_entity_poly.pdbx_seq_one_letter_code
_entity_poly.pdbx_strand_id
1 'polypeptide(L)'
;MVQKMEINVMPVIGAVCCYCILLLYLGKKFCYYLDFFLSIVIGTVLLTLAPQFIKTQVEVRVDGVHLFMVRAFGIMLLGSAYLWWNVRNSKDITVHTTLMWARVMGGAAALLAQGFAQFNKASRMTQEHLYISVLLTVLWTLGNLIYCMRCTEWGGYMETRSKLNNFLHTDFVITLIFGIMFYAYPVWLLRVQTSLPRLNVVHAHLYRLFGSALMSSAIISGRASNFLIASDKRIQLYTRVLINVGLIILFLVTYFSTAKHNDWSVPNTPFVLGVVGVWTLNAFCGSYSLAYFKN
;
A
#
# COMPACT_ATOMS: atom_id res chain seq x y z
N MET A 1 -20.58 -6.56 31.95
CA MET A 1 -20.94 -5.12 31.91
C MET A 1 -20.15 -4.49 30.76
N VAL A 2 -20.79 -4.19 29.64
CA VAL A 2 -20.12 -3.50 28.51
C VAL A 2 -20.15 -2.02 28.84
N GLN A 3 -19.01 -1.48 29.28
CA GLN A 3 -18.86 -0.04 29.48
C GLN A 3 -19.02 0.63 28.10
N LYS A 4 -20.15 1.31 27.87
CA LYS A 4 -20.32 2.19 26.71
C LYS A 4 -19.31 3.32 26.88
N MET A 5 -18.20 3.21 26.18
CA MET A 5 -17.15 4.22 26.16
C MET A 5 -17.63 5.33 25.23
N GLU A 6 -17.98 6.49 25.78
CA GLU A 6 -18.28 7.68 25.00
C GLU A 6 -16.99 8.21 24.38
N ILE A 7 -16.79 7.94 23.08
CA ILE A 7 -15.71 8.54 22.31
C ILE A 7 -16.09 10.01 22.11
N ASN A 8 -15.33 10.94 22.69
CA ASN A 8 -15.52 12.36 22.44
C ASN A 8 -15.01 12.69 21.02
N VAL A 9 -15.93 12.75 20.06
CA VAL A 9 -15.62 12.90 18.62
C VAL A 9 -15.35 14.36 18.22
N MET A 10 -15.72 15.34 19.06
CA MET A 10 -15.59 16.77 18.77
C MET A 10 -14.16 17.21 18.35
N PRO A 11 -13.08 16.79 19.04
CA PRO A 11 -11.71 17.17 18.66
C PRO A 11 -11.29 16.60 17.31
N VAL A 12 -11.77 15.39 16.97
CA VAL A 12 -11.47 14.71 15.71
C VAL A 12 -12.15 15.45 14.55
N ILE A 13 -13.42 15.83 14.72
CA ILE A 13 -14.16 16.61 13.72
C ILE A 13 -13.48 17.97 13.50
N GLY A 14 -13.09 18.65 14.58
CA GLY A 14 -12.36 19.91 14.50
C GLY A 14 -11.05 19.79 13.72
N ALA A 15 -10.25 18.75 14.02
CA ALA A 15 -8.98 18.50 13.32
C ALA A 15 -9.18 18.23 11.81
N VAL A 16 -10.17 17.42 11.45
CA VAL A 16 -10.50 17.12 10.04
C VAL A 16 -10.94 18.39 9.31
N CYS A 17 -11.82 19.20 9.90
CA CYS A 17 -12.28 20.45 9.30
C CYS A 17 -11.14 21.44 9.10
N CYS A 18 -10.30 21.67 10.11
CA CYS A 18 -9.13 22.55 10.01
C CYS A 18 -8.15 22.07 8.93
N TYR A 19 -7.89 20.76 8.85
CA TYR A 19 -7.03 20.18 7.83
C TYR A 19 -7.59 20.39 6.41
N CYS A 20 -8.89 20.13 6.21
CA CYS A 20 -9.55 20.35 4.92
C CYS A 20 -9.47 21.81 4.49
N ILE A 21 -9.75 22.75 5.41
CA ILE A 21 -9.65 24.20 5.14
C ILE A 21 -8.21 24.54 4.73
N LEU A 22 -7.22 24.10 5.50
CA LEU A 22 -5.80 24.35 5.20
C LEU A 22 -5.40 23.84 3.81
N LEU A 23 -5.82 22.63 3.44
CA LEU A 23 -5.50 22.06 2.12
C LEU A 23 -6.19 22.78 0.96
N LEU A 24 -7.38 23.35 1.17
CA LEU A 24 -8.03 24.18 0.16
C LEU A 24 -7.16 25.41 -0.17
N TYR A 25 -6.53 26.01 0.84
CA TYR A 25 -5.64 27.17 0.68
C TYR A 25 -4.26 26.82 0.09
N LEU A 26 -3.61 25.72 0.49
CA LEU A 26 -2.21 25.44 0.15
C LEU A 26 -1.96 24.91 -1.29
N GLY A 27 -3.02 24.69 -2.08
CA GLY A 27 -2.93 24.34 -3.50
C GLY A 27 -2.56 22.87 -3.79
N LYS A 28 -2.73 22.46 -5.06
CA LYS A 28 -2.56 21.05 -5.48
C LYS A 28 -1.13 20.53 -5.32
N LYS A 29 -0.13 21.36 -5.65
CA LYS A 29 1.28 20.97 -5.55
C LYS A 29 1.66 20.61 -4.11
N PHE A 30 1.14 21.35 -3.13
CA PHE A 30 1.37 21.04 -1.73
C PHE A 30 0.83 19.67 -1.35
N CYS A 31 -0.39 19.33 -1.75
CA CYS A 31 -0.98 18.01 -1.48
C CYS A 31 -0.10 16.88 -2.07
N TYR A 32 0.42 17.07 -3.29
CA TYR A 32 1.34 16.11 -3.93
C TYR A 32 2.63 15.90 -3.12
N TYR A 33 3.28 16.99 -2.70
CA TYR A 33 4.51 16.90 -1.91
C TYR A 33 4.28 16.41 -0.48
N LEU A 34 3.12 16.74 0.11
CA LEU A 34 2.73 16.24 1.42
C LEU A 34 2.56 14.73 1.39
N ASP A 35 1.85 14.21 0.38
CA ASP A 35 1.65 12.78 0.16
C ASP A 35 3.02 12.06 0.05
N PHE A 36 3.95 12.61 -0.75
CA PHE A 36 5.34 12.16 -0.85
C PHE A 36 6.08 12.12 0.47
N PHE A 37 6.07 13.23 1.21
CA PHE A 37 6.73 13.32 2.50
C PHE A 37 6.15 12.32 3.50
N LEU A 38 4.82 12.20 3.58
CA LEU A 38 4.15 11.26 4.46
C LEU A 38 4.50 9.81 4.13
N SER A 39 4.59 9.44 2.85
CA SER A 39 5.00 8.08 2.47
C SER A 39 6.43 7.75 2.88
N ILE A 40 7.35 8.71 2.82
CA ILE A 40 8.72 8.52 3.31
C ILE A 40 8.73 8.36 4.82
N VAL A 41 8.11 9.30 5.55
CA VAL A 41 8.14 9.33 7.01
C VAL A 41 7.47 8.07 7.58
N ILE A 42 6.24 7.79 7.16
CA ILE A 42 5.48 6.64 7.65
C ILE A 42 6.14 5.34 7.17
N GLY A 43 6.54 5.25 5.89
CA GLY A 43 7.22 4.07 5.37
C GLY A 43 8.49 3.73 6.14
N THR A 44 9.29 4.75 6.48
CA THR A 44 10.51 4.58 7.29
C THR A 44 10.19 4.13 8.71
N VAL A 45 9.22 4.79 9.38
CA VAL A 45 8.79 4.42 10.74
C VAL A 45 8.30 2.98 10.79
N LEU A 46 7.48 2.54 9.83
CA LEU A 46 6.96 1.18 9.79
C LEU A 46 8.04 0.14 9.47
N LEU A 47 9.07 0.52 8.71
CA LEU A 47 10.19 -0.36 8.39
C LEU A 47 11.14 -0.54 9.59
N THR A 48 11.52 0.55 10.25
CA THR A 48 12.59 0.56 11.29
C THR A 48 12.05 0.44 12.71
N LEU A 49 10.92 1.09 13.02
CA LEU A 49 10.30 1.15 14.34
C LEU A 49 9.02 0.30 14.44
N ALA A 50 8.88 -0.70 13.55
CA ALA A 50 7.72 -1.60 13.50
C ALA A 50 7.33 -2.18 14.87
N PRO A 51 8.27 -2.69 15.70
CA PRO A 51 7.93 -3.27 17.00
C PRO A 51 7.33 -2.26 17.98
N GLN A 52 7.87 -1.03 18.02
CA GLN A 52 7.39 0.03 18.89
C GLN A 52 6.03 0.52 18.40
N PHE A 53 5.90 0.74 17.08
CA PHE A 53 4.66 1.20 16.48
C PHE A 53 3.52 0.22 16.79
N ILE A 54 3.64 -1.05 16.39
CA ILE A 54 2.53 -2.00 16.54
C ILE A 54 2.14 -2.27 17.99
N LYS A 55 3.08 -2.26 18.93
CA LYS A 55 2.78 -2.42 20.37
C LYS A 55 1.87 -1.33 20.92
N THR A 56 1.91 -0.11 20.35
CA THR A 56 0.96 0.94 20.73
C THR A 56 -0.43 0.72 20.16
N GLN A 57 -0.55 -0.02 19.05
CA GLN A 57 -1.79 -0.15 18.28
C GLN A 57 -2.65 -1.35 18.73
N VAL A 58 -2.07 -2.34 19.41
CA VAL A 58 -2.73 -3.63 19.69
C VAL A 58 -2.48 -4.13 21.11
N GLU A 59 -3.46 -4.83 21.66
CA GLU A 59 -3.39 -5.46 22.99
C GLU A 59 -2.95 -6.94 22.93
N VAL A 60 -2.64 -7.45 21.74
CA VAL A 60 -2.19 -8.84 21.56
C VAL A 60 -0.68 -8.95 21.64
N ARG A 61 -0.20 -10.17 21.97
CA ARG A 61 1.21 -10.50 21.81
C ARG A 61 1.60 -10.35 20.33
N VAL A 62 2.60 -9.52 20.08
CA VAL A 62 3.18 -9.29 18.75
C VAL A 62 4.17 -10.41 18.46
N ASP A 63 4.00 -11.07 17.31
CA ASP A 63 4.88 -12.12 16.79
C ASP A 63 5.59 -11.68 15.50
N GLY A 64 6.39 -12.58 14.92
CA GLY A 64 7.17 -12.30 13.71
C GLY A 64 6.33 -11.97 12.48
N VAL A 65 5.13 -12.55 12.35
CA VAL A 65 4.24 -12.33 11.21
C VAL A 65 3.66 -10.92 11.26
N HIS A 66 3.28 -10.44 12.45
CA HIS A 66 2.85 -9.07 12.63
C HIS A 66 3.94 -8.08 12.20
N LEU A 67 5.18 -8.28 12.68
CA LEU A 67 6.31 -7.41 12.35
C LEU A 67 6.64 -7.42 10.86
N PHE A 68 6.60 -8.60 10.23
CA PHE A 68 6.79 -8.74 8.79
C PHE A 68 5.77 -7.90 8.01
N MET A 69 4.49 -8.03 8.34
CA MET A 69 3.43 -7.35 7.59
C MET A 69 3.48 -5.82 7.74
N VAL A 70 3.79 -5.32 8.94
CA VAL A 70 3.97 -3.87 9.17
C VAL A 70 5.12 -3.34 8.33
N ARG A 71 6.25 -4.04 8.31
CA ARG A 71 7.42 -3.66 7.51
C ARG A 71 7.15 -3.77 6.01
N ALA A 72 6.44 -4.81 5.57
CA ALA A 72 6.04 -4.99 4.19
C ALA A 72 5.15 -3.84 3.70
N PHE A 73 4.21 -3.39 4.53
CA PHE A 73 3.43 -2.20 4.25
C PHE A 73 4.31 -0.93 4.19
N GLY A 74 5.31 -0.80 5.07
CA GLY A 74 6.31 0.26 4.99
C GLY A 74 7.09 0.27 3.67
N ILE A 75 7.51 -0.89 3.16
CA ILE A 75 8.17 -1.03 1.85
C ILE A 75 7.26 -0.57 0.72
N MET A 76 5.96 -0.90 0.76
CA MET A 76 4.99 -0.41 -0.23
C MET A 76 4.90 1.12 -0.24
N LEU A 77 4.92 1.77 0.93
CA LEU A 77 4.91 3.23 1.03
C LEU A 77 6.21 3.85 0.49
N LEU A 78 7.37 3.30 0.85
CA LEU A 78 8.66 3.77 0.36
C LEU A 78 8.79 3.59 -1.17
N GLY A 79 8.34 2.46 -1.70
CA GLY A 79 8.29 2.24 -3.14
C GLY A 79 7.37 3.25 -3.84
N SER A 80 6.21 3.55 -3.26
CA SER A 80 5.35 4.60 -3.80
C SER A 80 5.98 5.99 -3.74
N ALA A 81 6.75 6.30 -2.70
CA ALA A 81 7.49 7.55 -2.63
C ALA A 81 8.58 7.63 -3.71
N TYR A 82 9.28 6.52 -3.97
CA TYR A 82 10.25 6.43 -5.07
C TYR A 82 9.58 6.71 -6.42
N LEU A 83 8.43 6.10 -6.70
CA LEU A 83 7.66 6.37 -7.93
C LEU A 83 7.37 7.86 -8.07
N TRP A 84 6.77 8.47 -7.05
CA TRP A 84 6.43 9.89 -7.07
C TRP A 84 7.61 10.81 -7.27
N TRP A 85 8.73 10.51 -6.61
CA TRP A 85 9.94 11.28 -6.81
C TRP A 85 10.31 11.25 -8.28
N ASN A 86 10.39 10.08 -8.90
CA ASN A 86 10.84 9.96 -10.29
C ASN A 86 9.88 10.57 -11.31
N VAL A 87 8.56 10.56 -11.05
CA VAL A 87 7.56 11.14 -11.97
C VAL A 87 7.10 12.56 -11.63
N ARG A 88 7.67 13.20 -10.59
CA ARG A 88 7.26 14.55 -10.13
C ARG A 88 7.33 15.63 -11.21
N ASN A 89 8.28 15.48 -12.13
CA ASN A 89 8.50 16.41 -13.23
C ASN A 89 7.91 15.92 -14.56
N SER A 90 7.09 14.87 -14.53
CA SER A 90 6.38 14.42 -15.73
C SER A 90 5.51 15.54 -16.28
N LYS A 91 5.55 15.69 -17.61
CA LYS A 91 4.67 16.63 -18.34
C LYS A 91 3.28 16.03 -18.59
N ASP A 92 3.10 14.74 -18.33
CA ASP A 92 1.83 14.05 -18.42
C ASP A 92 1.05 14.20 -17.11
N ILE A 93 0.03 15.06 -17.12
CA ILE A 93 -0.82 15.33 -15.95
C ILE A 93 -1.62 14.10 -15.48
N THR A 94 -1.83 13.12 -16.36
CA THR A 94 -2.57 11.90 -16.04
C THR A 94 -1.77 11.00 -15.10
N VAL A 95 -0.43 11.13 -15.08
CA VAL A 95 0.45 10.43 -14.14
C VAL A 95 0.14 10.87 -12.71
N HIS A 96 0.20 12.16 -12.43
CA HIS A 96 -0.07 12.68 -11.08
C HIS A 96 -1.50 12.39 -10.63
N THR A 97 -2.47 12.52 -11.54
CA THR A 97 -3.87 12.25 -11.20
C THR A 97 -4.12 10.77 -10.94
N THR A 98 -3.49 9.87 -11.71
CA THR A 98 -3.56 8.41 -11.49
C THR A 98 -3.01 8.04 -10.12
N LEU A 99 -1.86 8.60 -9.75
CA LEU A 99 -1.22 8.33 -8.46
C LEU A 99 -2.11 8.74 -7.29
N MET A 100 -2.73 9.92 -7.38
CA MET A 100 -3.59 10.47 -6.34
C MET A 100 -4.88 9.67 -6.23
N TRP A 101 -5.52 9.31 -7.35
CA TRP A 101 -6.70 8.44 -7.35
C TRP A 101 -6.39 7.05 -6.81
N ALA A 102 -5.26 6.46 -7.19
CA ALA A 102 -4.83 5.19 -6.63
C ALA A 102 -4.68 5.26 -5.12
N ARG A 103 -4.13 6.37 -4.59
CA ARG A 103 -4.02 6.61 -3.14
C ARG A 103 -5.39 6.75 -2.48
N VAL A 104 -6.34 7.45 -3.10
CA VAL A 104 -7.74 7.56 -2.61
C VAL A 104 -8.40 6.18 -2.51
N MET A 105 -8.32 5.39 -3.58
CA MET A 105 -8.96 4.06 -3.62
C MET A 105 -8.31 3.08 -2.63
N GLY A 106 -6.97 3.08 -2.54
CA GLY A 106 -6.24 2.30 -1.55
C GLY A 106 -6.53 2.73 -0.11
N GLY A 107 -6.61 4.05 0.13
CA GLY A 107 -6.96 4.65 1.41
C GLY A 107 -8.38 4.28 1.84
N ALA A 108 -9.36 4.35 0.93
CA ALA A 108 -10.73 3.92 1.19
C ALA A 108 -10.79 2.42 1.58
N ALA A 109 -10.10 1.55 0.84
CA ALA A 109 -10.01 0.13 1.19
C ALA A 109 -9.30 -0.09 2.54
N ALA A 110 -8.24 0.66 2.85
CA ALA A 110 -7.57 0.62 4.15
C ALA A 110 -8.50 1.04 5.28
N LEU A 111 -9.27 2.12 5.11
CA LEU A 111 -10.24 2.61 6.10
C LEU A 111 -11.34 1.58 6.40
N LEU A 112 -11.84 0.88 5.37
CA LEU A 112 -12.78 -0.21 5.57
C LEU A 112 -12.15 -1.34 6.41
N ALA A 113 -10.90 -1.70 6.14
CA ALA A 113 -10.19 -2.73 6.90
C ALA A 113 -9.88 -2.31 8.34
N GLN A 114 -9.52 -1.04 8.56
CA GLN A 114 -9.26 -0.48 9.89
C GLN A 114 -10.54 -0.33 10.70
N GLY A 115 -11.61 0.19 10.09
CA GLY A 115 -12.93 0.31 10.72
C GLY A 115 -13.47 -1.06 11.12
N PHE A 116 -13.40 -2.04 10.22
CA PHE A 116 -13.77 -3.41 10.55
C PHE A 116 -12.96 -3.96 11.73
N ALA A 117 -11.64 -3.74 11.75
CA ALA A 117 -10.80 -4.24 12.84
C ALA A 117 -11.09 -3.53 14.17
N GLN A 118 -11.29 -2.22 14.17
CA GLN A 118 -11.56 -1.42 15.36
C GLN A 118 -12.90 -1.79 16.00
N PHE A 119 -13.95 -1.89 15.19
CA PHE A 119 -15.33 -2.06 15.67
C PHE A 119 -15.79 -3.53 15.70
N ASN A 120 -14.91 -4.48 15.38
CA ASN A 120 -15.21 -5.90 15.57
C ASN A 120 -15.45 -6.20 17.05
N LYS A 121 -16.43 -7.05 17.39
CA LYS A 121 -16.65 -7.51 18.78
C LYS A 121 -15.42 -8.21 19.37
N ALA A 122 -14.62 -8.86 18.53
CA ALA A 122 -13.36 -9.50 18.90
C ALA A 122 -12.14 -8.57 18.71
N SER A 123 -12.36 -7.25 18.60
CA SER A 123 -11.30 -6.26 18.44
C SER A 123 -10.32 -6.34 19.60
N ARG A 124 -9.04 -6.21 19.24
CA ARG A 124 -7.91 -6.06 20.15
C ARG A 124 -7.07 -4.84 19.76
N MET A 125 -7.72 -3.90 19.06
CA MET A 125 -7.13 -2.64 18.65
C MET A 125 -7.29 -1.63 19.79
N THR A 126 -6.23 -0.88 20.06
CA THR A 126 -6.23 0.14 21.11
C THR A 126 -6.90 1.42 20.63
N GLN A 127 -6.98 2.43 21.50
CA GLN A 127 -7.45 3.76 21.11
C GLN A 127 -6.45 4.48 20.21
N GLU A 128 -5.16 4.21 20.40
CA GLU A 128 -4.08 4.72 19.56
C GLU A 128 -4.24 4.25 18.11
N HIS A 129 -4.79 3.05 17.87
CA HIS A 129 -5.14 2.63 16.51
C HIS A 129 -6.21 3.52 15.87
N LEU A 130 -7.22 3.96 16.63
CA LEU A 130 -8.22 4.89 16.15
C LEU A 130 -7.63 6.30 15.92
N TYR A 131 -6.92 6.86 16.90
CA TYR A 131 -6.45 8.24 16.83
C TYR A 131 -5.20 8.44 15.98
N ILE A 132 -4.36 7.43 15.83
CA ILE A 132 -3.16 7.51 14.99
C ILE A 132 -3.47 6.90 13.64
N SER A 133 -3.74 5.59 13.57
CA SER A 133 -3.83 4.90 12.28
C SER A 133 -5.08 5.27 11.47
N VAL A 134 -6.28 5.20 12.06
CA VAL A 134 -7.52 5.52 11.34
C VAL A 134 -7.57 6.99 10.98
N LEU A 135 -7.36 7.88 11.95
CA LEU A 135 -7.41 9.33 11.69
C LEU A 135 -6.36 9.78 10.66
N LEU A 136 -5.12 9.30 10.75
CA LEU A 136 -4.10 9.60 9.76
C LEU A 136 -4.53 9.12 8.37
N THR A 137 -5.09 7.91 8.27
CA THR A 137 -5.58 7.37 6.99
C THR A 137 -6.76 8.20 6.45
N VAL A 138 -7.67 8.69 7.31
CA VAL A 138 -8.77 9.58 6.93
C VAL A 138 -8.23 10.89 6.36
N LEU A 139 -7.38 11.60 7.11
CA LEU A 139 -6.81 12.88 6.69
C LEU A 139 -6.00 12.70 5.40
N TRP A 140 -5.21 11.65 5.32
CA TRP A 140 -4.39 11.38 4.16
C TRP A 140 -5.23 11.05 2.91
N THR A 141 -6.28 10.24 3.05
CA THR A 141 -7.22 9.93 1.96
C THR A 141 -7.98 11.18 1.51
N LEU A 142 -8.43 12.00 2.46
CA LEU A 142 -9.13 13.26 2.17
C LEU A 142 -8.22 14.26 1.44
N GLY A 143 -6.95 14.39 1.85
CA GLY A 143 -6.03 15.29 1.16
C GLY A 143 -5.79 14.90 -0.29
N ASN A 144 -5.65 13.60 -0.56
CA ASN A 144 -5.57 13.08 -1.92
C ASN A 144 -6.88 13.25 -2.70
N LEU A 145 -8.03 13.11 -2.06
CA LEU A 145 -9.33 13.34 -2.68
C LEU A 145 -9.51 14.82 -3.06
N ILE A 146 -9.17 15.75 -2.18
CA ILE A 146 -9.20 17.20 -2.46
C ILE A 146 -8.31 17.54 -3.65
N TYR A 147 -7.13 16.93 -3.76
CA TYR A 147 -6.29 17.05 -4.95
C TYR A 147 -7.07 16.61 -6.21
N CYS A 148 -7.62 15.39 -6.19
CA CYS A 148 -8.33 14.80 -7.33
C CYS A 148 -9.54 15.62 -7.76
N MET A 149 -10.36 16.08 -6.82
CA MET A 149 -11.56 16.88 -7.09
C MET A 149 -11.24 18.23 -7.76
N ARG A 150 -10.02 18.74 -7.57
CA ARG A 150 -9.58 19.97 -8.21
C ARG A 150 -9.00 19.72 -9.61
N CYS A 151 -8.66 18.48 -9.98
CA CYS A 151 -8.12 18.14 -11.30
C CYS A 151 -9.19 18.24 -12.39
N THR A 152 -8.77 18.70 -13.58
CA THR A 152 -9.62 18.76 -14.77
C THR A 152 -9.58 17.46 -15.56
N GLU A 153 -8.48 16.71 -15.46
CA GLU A 153 -8.26 15.46 -16.18
C GLU A 153 -8.53 14.24 -15.30
N TRP A 154 -9.54 13.45 -15.69
CA TRP A 154 -9.98 12.25 -14.96
C TRP A 154 -9.76 10.96 -15.77
N GLY A 155 -9.46 11.09 -17.07
CA GLY A 155 -9.70 10.04 -18.06
C GLY A 155 -8.49 9.32 -18.66
N GLY A 156 -7.25 9.80 -18.47
CA GLY A 156 -6.08 9.23 -19.16
C GLY A 156 -6.17 9.31 -20.69
N TYR A 157 -5.10 8.96 -21.38
CA TYR A 157 -5.09 8.93 -22.85
C TYR A 157 -5.52 7.56 -23.40
N MET A 158 -5.88 7.50 -24.68
CA MET A 158 -6.03 6.22 -25.38
C MET A 158 -4.70 5.46 -25.38
N GLU A 159 -4.76 4.16 -25.13
CA GLU A 159 -3.56 3.34 -25.05
C GLU A 159 -2.88 3.22 -26.44
N THR A 160 -1.59 3.53 -26.50
CA THR A 160 -0.77 3.30 -27.69
C THR A 160 -0.21 1.88 -27.69
N ARG A 161 -0.31 1.15 -28.80
CA ARG A 161 0.21 -0.23 -28.88
C ARG A 161 1.72 -0.25 -28.62
N SER A 162 2.14 -0.91 -27.54
CA SER A 162 3.55 -1.07 -27.19
C SER A 162 3.78 -2.39 -26.44
N LYS A 163 4.91 -3.05 -26.70
CA LYS A 163 5.33 -4.25 -25.94
C LYS A 163 5.42 -3.94 -24.43
N LEU A 164 5.80 -2.73 -24.08
CA LEU A 164 5.87 -2.26 -22.70
C LEU A 164 4.52 -2.36 -21.97
N ASN A 165 3.42 -2.12 -22.69
CA ASN A 165 2.09 -2.17 -22.08
C ASN A 165 1.69 -3.61 -21.72
N ASN A 166 2.15 -4.63 -22.46
CA ASN A 166 1.89 -6.02 -22.08
C ASN A 166 2.49 -6.37 -20.72
N PHE A 167 3.69 -5.85 -20.41
CA PHE A 167 4.31 -6.02 -19.09
C PHE A 167 3.55 -5.26 -18.00
N LEU A 168 3.04 -4.07 -18.29
CA LEU A 168 2.20 -3.29 -17.38
C LEU A 168 0.84 -3.97 -17.12
N HIS A 169 0.20 -4.54 -18.13
CA HIS A 169 -1.03 -5.31 -17.98
C HIS A 169 -0.80 -6.58 -17.18
N THR A 170 0.31 -7.28 -17.43
CA THR A 170 0.70 -8.44 -16.63
C THR A 170 0.95 -8.04 -15.17
N ASP A 171 1.68 -6.94 -14.95
CA ASP A 171 1.89 -6.40 -13.60
C ASP A 171 0.55 -6.05 -12.93
N PHE A 172 -0.35 -5.35 -13.63
CA PHE A 172 -1.68 -5.02 -13.15
C PHE A 172 -2.45 -6.25 -12.70
N VAL A 173 -2.57 -7.28 -13.56
CA VAL A 173 -3.33 -8.50 -13.27
C VAL A 173 -2.75 -9.23 -12.06
N ILE A 174 -1.42 -9.42 -12.03
CA ILE A 174 -0.74 -10.07 -10.90
C ILE A 174 -0.98 -9.27 -9.61
N THR A 175 -0.74 -7.96 -9.63
CA THR A 175 -0.88 -7.08 -8.46
C THR A 175 -2.32 -7.07 -7.95
N LEU A 176 -3.31 -7.01 -8.86
CA LEU A 176 -4.72 -6.97 -8.50
C LEU A 176 -5.18 -8.28 -7.88
N ILE A 177 -4.81 -9.42 -8.48
CA ILE A 177 -5.13 -10.74 -7.92
C ILE A 177 -4.58 -10.87 -6.51
N PHE A 178 -3.30 -10.56 -6.29
CA PHE A 178 -2.73 -10.60 -4.95
C PHE A 178 -3.39 -9.60 -4.02
N GLY A 179 -3.63 -8.36 -4.45
CA GLY A 179 -4.31 -7.35 -3.65
C GLY A 179 -5.68 -7.83 -3.16
N ILE A 180 -6.49 -8.39 -4.06
CA ILE A 180 -7.80 -8.98 -3.72
C ILE A 180 -7.63 -10.17 -2.78
N MET A 181 -6.69 -11.08 -3.03
CA MET A 181 -6.47 -12.25 -2.17
C MET A 181 -6.08 -11.84 -0.73
N PHE A 182 -5.13 -10.91 -0.58
CA PHE A 182 -4.71 -10.37 0.71
C PHE A 182 -5.84 -9.63 1.43
N TYR A 183 -6.71 -8.95 0.68
CA TYR A 183 -7.81 -8.16 1.24
C TYR A 183 -9.05 -9.00 1.60
N ALA A 184 -9.54 -9.82 0.66
CA ALA A 184 -10.77 -10.59 0.82
C ALA A 184 -10.55 -11.90 1.59
N TYR A 185 -9.41 -12.55 1.43
CA TYR A 185 -9.12 -13.89 1.99
C TYR A 185 -7.87 -13.94 2.88
N PRO A 186 -7.68 -12.99 3.83
CA PRO A 186 -6.44 -12.91 4.61
C PRO A 186 -6.19 -14.15 5.48
N VAL A 187 -7.23 -14.73 6.08
CA VAL A 187 -7.08 -15.90 6.97
C VAL A 187 -6.67 -17.14 6.19
N TRP A 188 -7.22 -17.33 4.98
CA TRP A 188 -6.84 -18.45 4.13
C TRP A 188 -5.38 -18.31 3.70
N LEU A 189 -4.94 -17.13 3.25
CA LEU A 189 -3.54 -16.87 2.92
C LEU A 189 -2.61 -17.10 4.11
N LEU A 190 -2.96 -16.59 5.29
CA LEU A 190 -2.19 -16.79 6.52
C LEU A 190 -1.98 -18.27 6.84
N ARG A 191 -3.01 -19.11 6.69
CA ARG A 191 -2.90 -20.57 6.91
C ARG A 191 -2.03 -21.26 5.89
N VAL A 192 -1.96 -20.75 4.66
CA VAL A 192 -1.02 -21.25 3.65
C VAL A 192 0.40 -20.80 3.96
N GLN A 193 0.62 -19.57 4.41
CA GLN A 193 1.96 -18.99 4.54
C GLN A 193 2.62 -19.28 5.90
N THR A 194 1.84 -19.50 6.95
CA THR A 194 2.33 -19.56 8.33
C THR A 194 1.97 -20.88 8.99
N SER A 195 2.79 -21.31 9.95
CA SER A 195 2.53 -22.49 10.79
C SER A 195 1.99 -22.09 12.17
N LEU A 196 1.52 -20.85 12.31
CA LEU A 196 1.06 -20.31 13.58
C LEU A 196 -0.15 -21.11 14.11
N PRO A 197 -0.13 -21.58 15.37
CA PRO A 197 -1.21 -22.39 15.91
C PRO A 197 -2.50 -21.57 16.14
N ARG A 198 -2.38 -20.25 16.28
CA ARG A 198 -3.52 -19.35 16.51
C ARG A 198 -3.36 -18.07 15.69
N LEU A 199 -4.29 -17.84 14.78
CA LEU A 199 -4.43 -16.58 14.05
C LEU A 199 -5.41 -15.67 14.80
N ASN A 200 -5.01 -14.42 15.03
CA ASN A 200 -5.86 -13.41 15.66
C ASN A 200 -6.41 -12.41 14.61
N VAL A 201 -7.33 -11.53 15.03
CA VAL A 201 -7.94 -10.51 14.16
C VAL A 201 -6.90 -9.52 13.62
N VAL A 202 -5.85 -9.24 14.38
CA VAL A 202 -4.77 -8.31 14.00
C VAL A 202 -3.99 -8.82 12.79
N HIS A 203 -3.66 -10.12 12.73
CA HIS A 203 -3.03 -10.72 11.56
C HIS A 203 -3.86 -10.47 10.29
N ALA A 204 -5.16 -10.79 10.37
CA ALA A 204 -6.06 -10.62 9.25
C ALA A 204 -6.20 -9.14 8.86
N HIS A 205 -6.18 -8.23 9.83
CA HIS A 205 -6.19 -6.80 9.59
C HIS A 205 -4.94 -6.31 8.85
N LEU A 206 -3.74 -6.71 9.29
CA LEU A 206 -2.48 -6.32 8.64
C LEU A 206 -2.38 -6.85 7.20
N TYR A 207 -2.88 -8.06 6.94
CA TYR A 207 -3.00 -8.59 5.58
C TYR A 207 -3.92 -7.76 4.70
N ARG A 208 -5.05 -7.29 5.24
CA ARG A 208 -5.95 -6.39 4.51
C ARG A 208 -5.31 -5.04 4.20
N LEU A 209 -4.56 -4.46 5.14
CA LEU A 209 -3.81 -3.23 4.87
C LEU A 209 -2.77 -3.41 3.76
N PHE A 210 -2.06 -4.53 3.76
CA PHE A 210 -1.14 -4.84 2.68
C PHE A 210 -1.89 -5.05 1.35
N GLY A 211 -3.02 -5.74 1.37
CA GLY A 211 -3.90 -5.93 0.22
C GLY A 211 -4.42 -4.61 -0.36
N SER A 212 -4.80 -3.64 0.46
CA SER A 212 -5.25 -2.33 -0.03
C SER A 212 -4.11 -1.53 -0.68
N ALA A 213 -2.89 -1.64 -0.16
CA ALA A 213 -1.69 -1.07 -0.79
C ALA A 213 -1.41 -1.72 -2.15
N LEU A 214 -1.57 -3.04 -2.27
CA LEU A 214 -1.45 -3.75 -3.54
C LEU A 214 -2.54 -3.33 -4.53
N MET A 215 -3.81 -3.23 -4.10
CA MET A 215 -4.89 -2.75 -4.97
C MET A 215 -4.64 -1.33 -5.49
N SER A 216 -4.15 -0.43 -4.63
CA SER A 216 -3.70 0.91 -5.03
C SER A 216 -2.61 0.82 -6.11
N SER A 217 -1.59 0.00 -5.87
CA SER A 217 -0.48 -0.20 -6.80
C SER A 217 -0.94 -0.81 -8.14
N ALA A 218 -1.96 -1.68 -8.11
CA ALA A 218 -2.55 -2.25 -9.31
C ALA A 218 -3.24 -1.18 -10.16
N ILE A 219 -3.99 -0.26 -9.55
CA ILE A 219 -4.61 0.88 -10.28
C ILE A 219 -3.54 1.66 -11.04
N ILE A 220 -2.39 1.93 -10.41
CA ILE A 220 -1.28 2.63 -11.07
C ILE A 220 -0.78 1.84 -12.27
N SER A 221 -0.50 0.54 -12.13
CA SER A 221 -0.02 -0.30 -13.24
C SER A 221 -1.01 -0.42 -14.38
N GLY A 222 -2.31 -0.57 -14.07
CA GLY A 222 -3.37 -0.67 -15.07
C GLY A 222 -3.56 0.63 -15.84
N ARG A 223 -3.31 1.78 -15.22
CA ARG A 223 -3.41 3.11 -15.84
C ARG A 223 -2.12 3.58 -16.47
N ALA A 224 -0.98 3.02 -16.08
CA ALA A 224 0.32 3.38 -16.64
C ALA A 224 0.42 3.06 -18.14
N SER A 225 -0.34 2.08 -18.66
CA SER A 225 -0.39 1.83 -20.11
C SER A 225 -0.93 3.04 -20.90
N ASN A 226 -1.76 3.87 -20.27
CA ASN A 226 -2.32 5.10 -20.81
C ASN A 226 -1.39 6.32 -20.70
N PHE A 227 -0.22 6.22 -20.05
CA PHE A 227 0.71 7.36 -19.97
C PHE A 227 1.32 7.67 -21.35
N LEU A 228 1.53 8.96 -21.66
CA LEU A 228 2.13 9.38 -22.92
C LEU A 228 3.63 9.13 -22.95
N ILE A 229 4.29 9.31 -21.81
CA ILE A 229 5.74 9.29 -21.73
C ILE A 229 6.22 7.88 -21.36
N ALA A 230 6.98 7.25 -22.25
CA ALA A 230 7.49 5.90 -22.05
C ALA A 230 8.42 5.77 -20.83
N SER A 231 9.10 6.84 -20.41
CA SER A 231 9.90 6.84 -19.18
C SER A 231 9.03 6.62 -17.94
N ASP A 232 7.85 7.24 -17.88
CA ASP A 232 6.95 7.16 -16.72
C ASP A 232 6.39 5.73 -16.59
N LYS A 233 6.06 5.12 -17.73
CA LYS A 233 5.70 3.70 -17.82
C LYS A 233 6.78 2.78 -17.25
N ARG A 234 8.04 3.03 -17.63
CA ARG A 234 9.19 2.23 -17.15
C ARG A 234 9.46 2.46 -15.67
N ILE A 235 9.33 3.68 -15.17
CA ILE A 235 9.50 4.00 -13.74
C ILE A 235 8.51 3.21 -12.88
N GLN A 236 7.27 3.00 -13.34
CA GLN A 236 6.31 2.14 -12.63
C GLN A 236 6.84 0.70 -12.48
N LEU A 237 7.39 0.12 -13.55
CA LEU A 237 7.97 -1.22 -13.50
C LEU A 237 9.26 -1.28 -12.67
N TYR A 238 10.13 -0.27 -12.75
CA TYR A 238 11.30 -0.18 -11.86
C TYR A 238 10.88 -0.10 -10.38
N THR A 239 9.83 0.66 -10.09
CA THR A 239 9.25 0.74 -8.75
C THR A 239 8.79 -0.64 -8.27
N ARG A 240 8.12 -1.42 -9.14
CA ARG A 240 7.74 -2.79 -8.80
C ARG A 240 8.95 -3.66 -8.49
N VAL A 241 10.01 -3.58 -9.28
CA VAL A 241 11.26 -4.33 -9.02
C VAL A 241 11.79 -4.00 -7.64
N LEU A 242 11.90 -2.71 -7.29
CA LEU A 242 12.41 -2.28 -5.98
C LEU A 242 11.53 -2.76 -4.82
N ILE A 243 10.20 -2.64 -4.95
CA ILE A 243 9.26 -3.15 -3.95
C ILE A 243 9.45 -4.65 -3.77
N ASN A 244 9.43 -5.42 -4.86
CA ASN A 244 9.50 -6.88 -4.77
C ASN A 244 10.84 -7.37 -4.23
N VAL A 245 11.95 -6.76 -4.65
CA VAL A 245 13.28 -7.05 -4.09
C VAL A 245 13.32 -6.73 -2.59
N GLY A 246 12.77 -5.58 -2.18
CA GLY A 246 12.63 -5.23 -0.77
C GLY A 246 11.82 -6.25 0.02
N LEU A 247 10.69 -6.72 -0.53
CA LEU A 247 9.85 -7.75 0.09
C LEU A 247 10.57 -9.10 0.18
N ILE A 248 11.33 -9.50 -0.86
CA ILE A 248 12.14 -10.72 -0.83
C ILE A 248 13.21 -10.62 0.26
N ILE A 249 13.96 -9.51 0.32
CA ILE A 249 14.99 -9.29 1.35
C ILE A 249 14.36 -9.33 2.75
N LEU A 250 13.24 -8.60 2.95
CA LEU A 250 12.53 -8.60 4.22
C LEU A 250 12.07 -10.00 4.61
N PHE A 251 11.56 -10.77 3.65
CA PHE A 251 11.12 -12.14 3.87
C PHE A 251 12.30 -13.03 4.27
N LEU A 252 13.42 -12.98 3.54
CA LEU A 252 14.62 -13.77 3.87
C LEU A 252 15.17 -13.41 5.26
N VAL A 253 15.30 -12.11 5.57
CA VAL A 253 15.75 -11.65 6.88
C VAL A 253 14.81 -12.14 7.99
N THR A 254 13.50 -12.04 7.76
CA THR A 254 12.52 -12.52 8.74
C THR A 254 12.57 -14.04 8.88
N TYR A 255 12.65 -14.77 7.77
CA TYR A 255 12.73 -16.22 7.76
C TYR A 255 13.96 -16.72 8.51
N PHE A 256 15.16 -16.19 8.22
CA PHE A 256 16.38 -16.61 8.92
C PHE A 256 16.44 -16.15 10.38
N SER A 257 15.86 -15.00 10.73
CA SER A 257 15.81 -14.54 12.13
C SER A 257 14.74 -15.26 12.96
N THR A 258 13.65 -15.71 12.34
CA THR A 258 12.53 -16.43 12.99
C THR A 258 12.53 -17.94 12.74
N ALA A 259 13.53 -18.47 12.02
CA ALA A 259 13.71 -19.92 11.81
C ALA A 259 13.81 -20.71 13.12
N LYS A 260 14.18 -20.04 14.23
CA LYS A 260 14.15 -20.62 15.58
C LYS A 260 12.74 -20.78 16.18
N HIS A 261 11.72 -20.14 15.61
CA HIS A 261 10.36 -20.08 16.14
C HIS A 261 9.31 -20.81 15.29
N ASN A 262 9.67 -21.33 14.11
CA ASN A 262 8.76 -22.06 13.21
C ASN A 262 7.46 -21.31 12.83
N ASP A 263 7.47 -19.98 12.84
CA ASP A 263 6.27 -19.17 12.54
C ASP A 263 5.84 -19.28 11.07
N TRP A 264 6.78 -19.56 10.16
CA TRP A 264 6.55 -19.66 8.71
C TRP A 264 6.46 -21.11 8.23
N SER A 265 5.62 -21.35 7.22
CA SER A 265 5.51 -22.67 6.59
C SER A 265 6.72 -22.93 5.68
N VAL A 266 7.59 -23.86 6.09
CA VAL A 266 8.80 -24.24 5.33
C VAL A 266 8.47 -24.74 3.91
N PRO A 267 7.44 -25.60 3.69
CA PRO A 267 7.10 -26.06 2.34
C PRO A 267 6.56 -24.96 1.43
N ASN A 268 5.82 -23.99 1.98
CA ASN A 268 5.15 -22.96 1.18
C ASN A 268 6.03 -21.72 0.96
N THR A 269 7.15 -21.62 1.68
CA THR A 269 8.11 -20.52 1.59
C THR A 269 8.77 -20.40 0.20
N PRO A 270 9.31 -21.47 -0.41
CA PRO A 270 9.87 -21.40 -1.77
C PRO A 270 8.84 -21.02 -2.83
N PHE A 271 7.58 -21.44 -2.66
CA PHE A 271 6.51 -21.08 -3.59
C PHE A 271 6.22 -19.58 -3.59
N VAL A 272 6.11 -18.96 -2.40
CA VAL A 272 5.90 -17.52 -2.26
C VAL A 272 7.07 -16.73 -2.89
N LEU A 273 8.31 -17.15 -2.62
CA LEU A 273 9.49 -16.54 -3.23
C LEU A 273 9.54 -16.70 -4.75
N GLY A 274 9.14 -17.87 -5.27
CA GLY A 274 9.06 -18.14 -6.70
C GLY A 274 8.06 -17.22 -7.40
N VAL A 275 6.87 -17.06 -6.82
CA VAL A 275 5.81 -16.18 -7.34
C VAL A 275 6.27 -14.72 -7.36
N VAL A 276 6.82 -14.21 -6.26
CA VAL A 276 7.35 -12.83 -6.20
C VAL A 276 8.55 -12.67 -7.15
N GLY A 277 9.36 -13.72 -7.32
CA GLY A 277 10.46 -13.77 -8.28
C GLY A 277 10.00 -13.62 -9.73
N VAL A 278 9.02 -14.41 -10.16
CA VAL A 278 8.43 -14.31 -11.51
C VAL A 278 7.82 -12.93 -11.74
N TRP A 279 7.13 -12.40 -10.74
CA TRP A 279 6.57 -11.05 -10.79
C TRP A 279 7.67 -9.97 -10.93
N THR A 280 8.78 -10.13 -10.21
CA THR A 280 9.95 -9.25 -10.34
C THR A 280 10.58 -9.35 -11.72
N LEU A 281 10.71 -10.55 -12.28
CA LEU A 281 11.25 -10.77 -13.63
C LEU A 281 10.36 -10.11 -14.69
N ASN A 282 9.03 -10.24 -14.59
CA ASN A 282 8.11 -9.53 -15.48
C ASN A 282 8.36 -8.02 -15.46
N ALA A 283 8.46 -7.43 -14.26
CA ALA A 283 8.71 -6.00 -14.11
C ALA A 283 10.08 -5.59 -14.66
N PHE A 284 11.12 -6.36 -14.37
CA PHE A 284 12.48 -6.12 -14.86
C PHE A 284 12.57 -6.21 -16.38
N CYS A 285 12.06 -7.28 -17.00
CA CYS A 285 12.05 -7.40 -18.46
C CYS A 285 11.26 -6.27 -19.12
N GLY A 286 10.13 -5.88 -18.53
CA GLY A 286 9.33 -4.76 -19.03
C GLY A 286 10.05 -3.42 -18.93
N SER A 287 10.82 -3.15 -17.86
CA SER A 287 11.52 -1.88 -17.67
C SER A 287 12.62 -1.64 -18.72
N TYR A 288 13.19 -2.71 -19.29
CA TYR A 288 14.15 -2.67 -20.40
C TYR A 288 13.52 -2.85 -21.79
N SER A 289 12.21 -3.12 -21.86
CA SER A 289 11.54 -3.32 -23.15
C SER A 289 11.53 -2.03 -23.97
N LEU A 290 11.85 -2.16 -25.27
CA LEU A 290 11.81 -1.04 -26.21
C LEU A 290 10.35 -0.63 -26.46
N ALA A 291 10.05 0.65 -26.29
CA ALA A 291 8.80 1.24 -26.73
C ALA A 291 8.87 1.41 -28.26
N TYR A 292 8.66 0.32 -28.99
CA TYR A 292 8.49 0.40 -30.43
C TYR A 292 7.12 1.00 -30.72
N PHE A 293 7.08 2.27 -31.12
CA PHE A 293 5.93 2.82 -31.83
C PHE A 293 5.95 2.23 -33.24
N LYS A 294 5.05 1.29 -33.53
CA LYS A 294 4.68 1.04 -34.92
C LYS A 294 3.64 2.11 -35.28
N ASN A 295 4.05 3.05 -36.14
CA ASN A 295 3.12 3.91 -36.87
C ASN A 295 2.16 3.07 -37.70
#